data_AF-A0A7S2NV31-F1
#
_entry.id   AF-A0A7S2NV31-F1
#
_cell.length_a   1.000
_cell.length_b   1.000
_cell.length_c   1.000
_cell.angle_alpha   90.00
_cell.angle_beta   90.00
_cell.angle_gamma   90.00
#
_symmetry.space_group_name_H-M   'P 1'
#
loop_
_entity.id
_entity.type
_entity.pdbx_description
1 polymer ?
#
loop_
_entity_poly.entity_id
_entity_poly.type
_entity_poly.pdbx_seq_one_letter_code
_entity_poly.pdbx_strand_id
1 'polypeptide(L)'
;QGFFCVQGINVTGARIGTRNDFNITIQNGSGIRPEDAAAFPRSWPSSMPNESCVLNISGQEMESFDVIQVVQWNQPCRTARSGLQPFRNARAIAADGPHAGWRLFDLGEPLAAGPFQVCWCPWNDGCEHDEDFTKWAGTVAVIGRVRKLEPSAFDVDGGVEVEVEITDLKAPIVNASFLWNGTTLPCYDLRHKFPGEEHTRVSCWVPPNPHQGLEDMIVYAANGLYAQSYAIFNRFFRGEFLYISGRIGSNMGGQLVYIETTDLNAPIERITFGGEPCYFLTLDPDFPHSKASCVVPANAMTGAVHVVVHAPNWNSATGVNAYTYYSPGFILSVDPNQGRVHGNTRVVVMTSGMGEPIVEVKFGGNQATILPNGATNNFVIVYTPVSEVRGSVDVWVRASNNNTAFSAGGYFYLVACADPGIPENGYRTATNFHEGEQVTYSCRYGFNLVGEEVATCQYERDSSGTIIVNGGLFLPERPSCEIVSCPDPGVPSYGTRAAPNRTTFVFGDVIAFYCADGYTRLGAAEIFCEGNGEFS
;
A
#
# COMPACT_ATOMS: atom_id res chain seq x y z
N GLN A 1 16.37 14.92 30.07
CA GLN A 1 17.22 15.43 31.16
C GLN A 1 16.30 16.10 32.17
N GLY A 2 16.25 15.57 33.39
CA GLY A 2 15.36 16.02 34.47
C GLY A 2 15.34 14.93 35.54
N PHE A 3 15.97 15.21 36.67
CA PHE A 3 16.27 14.27 37.75
C PHE A 3 15.27 14.46 38.92
N PHE A 4 14.81 13.32 39.50
CA PHE A 4 14.36 13.05 40.89
C PHE A 4 12.92 13.37 41.43
N CYS A 5 12.12 12.31 41.68
CA CYS A 5 11.61 11.81 42.98
C CYS A 5 10.97 10.41 42.68
N VAL A 6 11.34 9.32 43.39
CA VAL A 6 10.84 7.94 43.18
C VAL A 6 9.51 7.68 43.91
N GLN A 7 9.09 8.59 44.77
CA GLN A 7 7.72 8.66 45.30
C GLN A 7 7.21 10.09 45.13
N GLY A 8 6.16 10.27 44.32
CA GLY A 8 5.51 11.57 44.21
C GLY A 8 4.88 11.92 45.55
N ILE A 9 5.17 13.10 46.08
CA ILE A 9 4.42 13.68 47.18
C ILE A 9 3.85 14.99 46.63
N ASN A 10 2.56 15.00 46.30
CA ASN A 10 1.86 16.22 45.90
C ASN A 10 1.04 16.72 47.09
N VAL A 11 1.29 17.95 47.52
CA VAL A 11 0.61 18.57 48.67
C VAL A 11 -0.31 19.67 48.16
N THR A 12 -1.62 19.51 48.33
CA THR A 12 -2.60 20.55 48.01
C THR A 12 -2.95 21.37 49.24
N GLY A 13 -2.70 22.68 49.15
CA GLY A 13 -3.33 23.70 50.00
C GLY A 13 -2.60 24.07 51.28
N ALA A 14 -1.63 25.01 51.18
CA ALA A 14 -1.28 25.93 52.27
C ALA A 14 -0.64 27.20 51.68
N ARG A 15 -1.03 28.38 52.17
CA ARG A 15 -0.27 29.62 51.97
C ARG A 15 0.49 29.90 53.27
N ILE A 16 1.81 29.77 53.23
CA ILE A 16 2.70 30.26 54.30
C ILE A 16 3.46 31.44 53.71
N GLY A 17 3.25 32.63 54.27
CA GLY A 17 4.00 33.82 53.90
C GLY A 17 4.69 34.36 55.13
N THR A 18 6.00 34.61 55.04
CA THR A 18 6.72 35.48 55.98
C THR A 18 6.93 36.84 55.32
N ARG A 19 7.01 37.88 56.15
CA ARG A 19 7.64 39.13 55.73
C ARG A 19 9.12 38.83 55.54
N ASN A 20 9.54 38.82 54.28
CA ASN A 20 10.91 38.68 53.78
C ASN A 20 11.55 37.28 53.93
N ASP A 21 11.54 36.59 52.80
CA ASP A 21 12.47 35.56 52.33
C ASP A 21 12.60 34.24 53.10
N PHE A 22 11.98 33.21 52.48
CA PHE A 22 12.54 31.89 52.11
C PHE A 22 11.62 30.71 52.45
N ASN A 23 11.25 29.96 51.40
CA ASN A 23 10.46 28.73 51.43
C ASN A 23 11.17 27.62 52.21
N ILE A 24 10.42 26.86 53.02
CA ILE A 24 10.91 25.60 53.58
C ILE A 24 11.07 24.60 52.43
N THR A 25 12.30 24.13 52.21
CA THR A 25 12.68 23.18 51.17
C THR A 25 13.28 21.98 51.87
N ILE A 26 12.61 20.82 51.86
CA ILE A 26 13.17 19.58 52.43
C ILE A 26 13.99 18.90 51.34
N GLN A 27 15.30 18.76 51.57
CA GLN A 27 16.18 17.96 50.74
C GLN A 27 16.47 16.65 51.48
N ASN A 28 16.39 15.51 50.79
CA ASN A 28 16.94 14.27 51.29
C ASN A 28 18.47 14.36 51.17
N GLY A 29 19.19 14.08 52.26
CA GLY A 29 20.55 14.55 52.48
C GLY A 29 21.54 14.02 51.44
N SER A 30 22.16 14.93 50.69
CA SER A 30 23.36 14.64 49.92
C SER A 30 24.38 15.76 50.14
N GLY A 31 25.15 15.64 51.22
CA GLY A 31 26.12 16.67 51.59
C GLY A 31 26.91 16.37 52.85
N ILE A 32 27.48 15.17 52.99
CA ILE A 32 28.53 14.92 53.99
C ILE A 32 29.86 14.87 53.24
N ARG A 33 30.80 15.76 53.59
CA ARG A 33 32.16 15.71 53.04
C ARG A 33 32.87 14.45 53.55
N PRO A 34 33.75 13.80 52.76
CA PRO A 34 34.38 12.53 53.15
C PRO A 34 35.16 12.55 54.47
N GLU A 35 35.49 13.73 54.97
CA GLU A 35 36.29 13.97 56.17
C GLU A 35 35.53 13.82 57.50
N ASP A 36 34.18 13.82 57.49
CA ASP A 36 33.34 13.65 58.69
C ASP A 36 32.83 12.20 58.90
N ALA A 37 33.20 11.27 58.01
CA ALA A 37 32.72 9.87 58.03
C ALA A 37 33.35 8.98 59.12
N ALA A 38 34.22 9.52 59.98
CA ALA A 38 35.00 8.73 60.95
C ALA A 38 34.26 8.40 62.26
N ALA A 39 33.03 8.92 62.49
CA ALA A 39 32.37 8.86 63.80
C ALA A 39 31.12 7.95 63.89
N PHE A 40 30.79 7.14 62.88
CA PHE A 40 29.60 6.26 62.93
C PHE A 40 29.92 4.75 62.94
N PRO A 41 29.13 3.93 63.66
CA PRO A 41 29.34 2.49 63.75
C PRO A 41 29.09 1.78 62.40
N ARG A 42 30.00 0.85 62.06
CA ARG A 42 30.04 0.08 60.81
C ARG A 42 28.85 -0.89 60.67
N SER A 43 27.69 -0.44 60.19
CA SER A 43 26.66 -1.35 59.63
C SER A 43 25.52 -0.64 58.90
N TRP A 44 25.77 0.13 57.83
CA TRP A 44 24.72 0.55 56.89
C TRP A 44 25.17 0.33 55.43
N PRO A 45 24.31 -0.15 54.52
CA PRO A 45 24.68 -0.45 53.14
C PRO A 45 24.80 0.83 52.30
N SER A 46 25.88 0.89 51.51
CA SER A 46 26.28 2.00 50.66
C SER A 46 25.55 2.00 49.32
N SER A 47 24.32 2.52 49.27
CA SER A 47 23.69 3.05 48.04
C SER A 47 22.31 3.65 48.32
N MET A 48 22.18 4.97 48.41
CA MET A 48 20.90 5.66 48.28
C MET A 48 21.02 6.83 47.28
N PRO A 49 20.12 6.98 46.28
CA PRO A 49 20.17 8.07 45.31
C PRO A 49 19.61 9.39 45.90
N ASN A 50 20.19 10.51 45.46
CA ASN A 50 19.84 11.88 45.82
C ASN A 50 18.39 12.24 45.45
N GLU A 51 17.45 12.42 46.38
CA GLU A 51 16.07 12.81 46.03
C GLU A 51 15.46 13.82 46.99
N SER A 52 15.48 15.11 46.65
CA SER A 52 14.82 16.17 47.44
C SER A 52 13.33 16.28 47.13
N CYS A 53 12.45 16.28 48.15
CA CYS A 53 11.01 16.46 48.01
C CYS A 53 10.54 17.56 49.02
N VAL A 54 9.89 18.62 48.53
CA VAL A 54 9.51 19.82 49.31
C VAL A 54 8.11 19.67 49.90
N LEU A 55 7.93 19.91 51.21
CA LEU A 55 6.64 19.82 51.90
C LEU A 55 6.09 21.21 52.23
N ASN A 56 4.82 21.46 51.88
CA ASN A 56 4.10 22.68 52.24
C ASN A 56 3.04 22.34 53.31
N ILE A 57 3.11 22.97 54.47
CA ILE A 57 2.37 22.58 55.68
C ILE A 57 1.17 23.54 55.88
N SER A 58 -0.06 23.03 56.03
CA SER A 58 -1.24 23.86 56.35
C SER A 58 -1.52 23.92 57.84
N GLY A 59 -1.17 25.04 58.49
CA GLY A 59 -1.39 25.25 59.92
C GLY A 59 -0.92 26.62 60.39
N GLN A 60 -1.00 26.87 61.70
CA GLN A 60 -0.54 28.12 62.35
C GLN A 60 0.91 28.50 61.98
N GLU A 61 1.23 29.80 62.07
CA GLU A 61 2.61 30.31 61.91
C GLU A 61 3.58 29.54 62.81
N MET A 62 4.63 28.98 62.19
CA MET A 62 5.75 28.31 62.86
C MET A 62 6.97 29.21 62.82
N GLU A 63 7.75 29.23 63.88
CA GLU A 63 9.03 29.93 63.95
C GLU A 63 10.17 29.03 63.41
N SER A 64 11.26 29.62 62.94
CA SER A 64 12.34 28.92 62.21
C SER A 64 13.12 27.88 63.03
N PHE A 65 12.83 27.77 64.33
CA PHE A 65 13.49 26.87 65.29
C PHE A 65 12.57 25.76 65.82
N ASP A 66 11.31 25.69 65.37
CA ASP A 66 10.37 24.67 65.81
C ASP A 66 10.73 23.26 65.31
N VAL A 67 10.39 22.23 66.10
CA VAL A 67 10.65 20.82 65.77
C VAL A 67 9.35 20.14 65.34
N ILE A 68 9.39 19.29 64.30
CA ILE A 68 8.24 18.54 63.81
C ILE A 68 8.36 17.02 64.05
N GLN A 69 7.21 16.35 64.20
CA GLN A 69 7.05 14.91 64.24
C GLN A 69 5.92 14.51 63.29
N VAL A 70 6.07 13.37 62.61
CA VAL A 70 5.05 12.82 61.70
C VAL A 70 4.40 11.60 62.35
N VAL A 71 3.07 11.60 62.45
CA VAL A 71 2.25 10.53 63.05
C VAL A 71 1.15 10.08 62.08
N GLN A 72 0.55 8.91 62.29
CA GLN A 72 -0.54 8.42 61.43
C GLN A 72 -1.77 9.35 61.50
N TRP A 73 -2.53 9.49 60.40
CA TRP A 73 -3.69 10.39 60.32
C TRP A 73 -4.77 10.18 61.41
N ASN A 74 -4.89 8.97 61.94
CA ASN A 74 -5.84 8.63 62.99
C ASN A 74 -5.29 8.90 64.42
N GLN A 75 -4.02 9.27 64.55
CA GLN A 75 -3.42 9.59 65.83
C GLN A 75 -3.40 11.11 66.03
N PRO A 76 -4.05 11.63 67.08
CA PRO A 76 -3.95 13.05 67.39
C PRO A 76 -2.53 13.38 67.84
N CYS A 77 -2.07 14.60 67.53
CA CYS A 77 -0.91 15.17 68.21
C CYS A 77 -1.12 15.05 69.72
N ARG A 78 -0.13 14.47 70.42
CA ARG A 78 -0.36 13.81 71.71
C ARG A 78 -0.95 14.81 72.72
N THR A 79 -2.15 14.53 73.20
CA THR A 79 -2.62 15.01 74.51
C THR A 79 -2.53 13.81 75.45
N ALA A 80 -1.75 13.96 76.53
CA ALA A 80 -1.32 12.88 77.40
C ALA A 80 -2.42 11.85 77.74
N ARG A 81 -2.16 10.57 77.41
CA ARG A 81 -2.48 9.40 78.25
C ARG A 81 -1.69 8.16 77.82
N SER A 82 -0.97 7.63 78.78
CA SER A 82 -0.12 6.44 78.74
C SER A 82 -0.86 5.18 78.24
N GLY A 83 -0.31 4.51 77.23
CA GLY A 83 -0.72 3.14 76.91
C GLY A 83 -0.44 2.64 75.50
N LEU A 84 -0.23 3.52 74.51
CA LEU A 84 0.09 3.12 73.15
C LEU A 84 1.56 3.45 72.85
N GLN A 85 2.35 2.41 72.56
CA GLN A 85 3.73 2.57 72.10
C GLN A 85 3.72 3.29 70.75
N PRO A 86 4.43 4.43 70.60
CA PRO A 86 4.57 5.09 69.31
C PRO A 86 5.37 4.21 68.35
N PHE A 87 4.94 4.17 67.08
CA PHE A 87 5.76 3.64 65.99
C PHE A 87 7.01 4.53 65.87
N ARG A 88 8.17 3.90 65.65
CA ARG A 88 9.50 4.52 65.64
C ARG A 88 9.51 5.93 65.02
N ASN A 89 10.02 6.87 65.79
CA ASN A 89 10.08 8.29 65.47
C ASN A 89 10.94 8.54 64.22
N ALA A 90 10.46 9.40 63.32
CA ALA A 90 11.33 10.04 62.34
C ALA A 90 12.41 10.80 63.11
N ARG A 91 13.68 10.38 62.96
CA ARG A 91 14.78 10.99 63.72
C ARG A 91 15.30 12.19 62.94
N ALA A 92 15.39 13.34 63.59
CA ALA A 92 16.08 14.49 63.01
C ALA A 92 17.55 14.12 62.78
N ILE A 93 17.99 14.14 61.52
CA ILE A 93 19.40 14.01 61.17
C ILE A 93 19.95 15.44 61.20
N ALA A 94 20.93 15.68 62.07
CA ALA A 94 21.59 16.98 62.14
C ALA A 94 22.29 17.26 60.81
N ALA A 95 21.93 18.36 60.16
CA ALA A 95 22.68 18.88 59.03
C ALA A 95 23.80 19.75 59.59
N ASP A 96 25.01 19.21 59.71
CA ASP A 96 26.17 20.02 60.06
C ASP A 96 26.60 20.84 58.84
N GLY A 97 26.39 22.15 58.92
CA GLY A 97 26.74 23.12 57.88
C GLY A 97 26.27 24.53 58.24
N PRO A 98 26.78 25.59 57.55
CA PRO A 98 26.62 27.00 57.92
C PRO A 98 25.18 27.54 57.83
N HIS A 99 24.21 26.66 57.62
CA HIS A 99 22.80 26.96 57.70
C HIS A 99 22.20 26.32 58.95
N ALA A 100 22.40 26.95 60.10
CA ALA A 100 22.01 26.46 61.43
C ALA A 100 20.48 26.40 61.70
N GLY A 101 19.64 26.41 60.66
CA GLY A 101 18.17 26.43 60.77
C GLY A 101 17.45 25.27 60.08
N TRP A 102 18.17 24.29 59.51
CA TRP A 102 17.55 23.18 58.77
C TRP A 102 17.61 21.86 59.56
N ARG A 103 16.51 21.11 59.55
CA ARG A 103 16.41 19.75 60.11
C ARG A 103 15.93 18.79 59.02
N LEU A 104 16.62 17.65 58.90
CA LEU A 104 16.34 16.60 57.93
C LEU A 104 15.57 15.47 58.64
N PHE A 105 14.45 15.00 58.09
CA PHE A 105 13.62 13.95 58.69
C PHE A 105 13.59 12.71 57.79
N ASP A 106 14.11 11.60 58.30
CA ASP A 106 13.94 10.27 57.67
C ASP A 106 12.62 9.65 58.17
N LEU A 107 11.65 9.51 57.27
CA LEU A 107 10.35 8.91 57.57
C LEU A 107 10.40 7.37 57.62
N GLY A 108 11.57 6.76 57.36
CA GLY A 108 11.78 5.32 57.28
C GLY A 108 11.24 4.69 55.99
N GLU A 109 11.41 3.37 55.84
CA GLU A 109 10.71 2.62 54.78
C GLU A 109 9.20 2.65 55.06
N PRO A 110 8.37 3.22 54.17
CA PRO A 110 6.93 3.30 54.42
C PRO A 110 6.33 1.90 54.39
N LEU A 111 5.97 1.36 55.56
CA LEU A 111 5.19 0.12 55.67
C LEU A 111 3.73 0.32 55.23
N ALA A 112 3.25 1.55 55.11
CA ALA A 112 1.90 1.88 54.64
C ALA A 112 1.88 3.24 53.92
N ALA A 113 1.31 3.28 52.72
CA ALA A 113 0.93 4.53 52.09
C ALA A 113 -0.29 5.11 52.85
N GLY A 114 -0.31 6.41 53.14
CA GLY A 114 -1.27 7.02 54.06
C GLY A 114 -1.16 8.55 54.11
N PRO A 115 -2.24 9.30 54.43
CA PRO A 115 -2.07 10.62 55.01
C PRO A 115 -1.43 10.48 56.40
N PHE A 116 -0.46 11.32 56.69
CA PHE A 116 0.24 11.44 57.96
C PHE A 116 -0.03 12.83 58.52
N GLN A 117 -0.34 12.92 59.81
CA GLN A 117 -0.40 14.21 60.49
C GLN A 117 1.02 14.68 60.84
N VAL A 118 1.28 15.96 60.61
CA VAL A 118 2.48 16.65 61.09
C VAL A 118 2.11 17.35 62.39
N CYS A 119 2.80 16.98 63.45
CA CYS A 119 2.73 17.59 64.76
C CYS A 119 4.00 18.42 64.98
N TRP A 120 3.91 19.50 65.76
CA TRP A 120 5.07 20.34 66.08
C TRP A 120 5.15 20.69 67.56
N CYS A 121 6.38 20.95 68.01
CA CYS A 121 6.74 21.37 69.35
C CYS A 121 7.55 22.68 69.24
N PRO A 122 7.17 23.73 69.99
CA PRO A 122 7.94 24.98 70.04
C PRO A 122 9.29 24.74 70.71
N TRP A 123 10.39 25.27 70.14
CA TRP A 123 11.76 25.03 70.64
C TRP A 123 11.96 25.30 72.14
N ASN A 124 11.18 26.21 72.72
CA ASN A 124 11.30 26.60 74.13
C ASN A 124 10.70 25.59 75.12
N ASP A 125 10.01 24.54 74.66
CA ASP A 125 9.30 23.57 75.51
C ASP A 125 10.10 22.26 75.75
N GLY A 126 11.37 22.17 75.30
CA GLY A 126 12.22 21.00 75.55
C GLY A 126 11.77 19.76 74.78
N CYS A 127 11.74 19.85 73.45
CA CYS A 127 11.24 18.84 72.51
C CYS A 127 12.13 17.59 72.39
N GLU A 128 12.29 16.84 73.47
CA GLU A 128 13.14 15.65 73.52
C GLU A 128 12.33 14.33 73.48
N HIS A 129 11.04 14.40 73.79
CA HIS A 129 10.16 13.25 74.00
C HIS A 129 8.93 13.35 73.08
N ASP A 130 8.36 12.20 72.69
CA ASP A 130 7.17 12.14 71.81
C ASP A 130 5.92 12.81 72.40
N GLU A 131 5.93 13.07 73.71
CA GLU A 131 4.86 13.77 74.41
C GLU A 131 4.89 15.30 74.23
N ASP A 132 6.01 15.85 73.75
CA ASP A 132 6.20 17.29 73.60
C ASP A 132 5.54 17.83 72.30
N PHE A 133 5.24 16.96 71.34
CA PHE A 133 4.64 17.28 70.03
C PHE A 133 3.11 17.38 70.12
N THR A 134 2.64 18.40 70.83
CA THR A 134 1.22 18.61 71.16
C THR A 134 0.43 19.41 70.12
N LYS A 135 1.10 20.15 69.22
CA LYS A 135 0.43 21.05 68.27
C LYS A 135 0.30 20.43 66.89
N TRP A 136 -0.84 20.65 66.23
CA TRP A 136 -1.05 20.23 64.84
C TRP A 136 -0.47 21.27 63.87
N ALA A 137 0.40 20.81 62.97
CA ALA A 137 1.04 21.62 61.93
C ALA A 137 0.40 21.41 60.56
N GLY A 138 -0.04 20.19 60.21
CA GLY A 138 -0.64 19.93 58.91
C GLY A 138 -0.75 18.44 58.57
N THR A 139 -0.87 18.13 57.29
CA THR A 139 -0.92 16.75 56.77
C THR A 139 0.05 16.56 55.62
N VAL A 140 0.74 15.41 55.57
CA VAL A 140 1.58 14.98 54.45
C VAL A 140 1.07 13.63 53.96
N ALA A 141 0.87 13.47 52.66
CA ALA A 141 0.44 12.18 52.09
C ALA A 141 1.47 11.67 51.10
N VAL A 142 1.84 10.39 51.23
CA VAL A 142 2.58 9.69 50.17
C VAL A 142 1.58 9.33 49.08
N ILE A 143 1.72 9.88 47.88
CA ILE A 143 0.84 9.59 46.76
C ILE A 143 1.52 8.58 45.83
N GLY A 144 0.70 7.80 45.13
CA GLY A 144 1.19 6.91 44.09
C GLY A 144 1.57 7.65 42.82
N ARG A 145 2.17 6.92 41.88
CA ARG A 145 2.41 7.39 40.51
C ARG A 145 1.70 6.47 39.52
N VAL A 146 1.09 7.06 38.50
CA VAL A 146 0.68 6.29 37.32
C VAL A 146 1.93 5.95 36.52
N ARG A 147 2.25 4.66 36.47
CA ARG A 147 3.45 4.10 35.82
C ARG A 147 3.25 3.95 34.32
N LYS A 148 2.04 3.60 33.91
CA LYS A 148 1.72 3.24 32.54
C LYS A 148 0.26 3.59 32.22
N LEU A 149 0.03 4.07 31.01
CA LEU A 149 -1.28 4.28 30.43
C LEU A 149 -1.20 3.82 28.96
N GLU A 150 -1.96 2.79 28.59
CA GLU A 150 -1.97 2.25 27.22
C GLU A 150 -3.39 2.13 26.65
N PRO A 151 -3.67 2.70 25.46
CA PRO A 151 -2.79 3.58 24.70
C PRO A 151 -2.58 4.95 25.38
N SER A 152 -1.40 5.54 25.20
CA SER A 152 -1.03 6.84 25.81
C SER A 152 -1.47 8.06 24.97
N ALA A 153 -2.19 7.86 23.86
CA ALA A 153 -2.71 8.91 23.00
C ALA A 153 -3.93 8.42 22.20
N PHE A 154 -4.99 9.23 22.09
CA PHE A 154 -6.21 8.96 21.31
C PHE A 154 -6.95 10.28 20.99
N ASP A 155 -8.03 10.21 20.20
CA ASP A 155 -8.70 11.41 19.71
C ASP A 155 -9.62 12.14 20.72
N VAL A 156 -10.06 13.35 20.37
CA VAL A 156 -10.96 14.18 21.19
C VAL A 156 -12.32 13.54 21.51
N ASP A 157 -12.82 12.63 20.68
CA ASP A 157 -14.09 11.94 20.87
C ASP A 157 -14.02 10.89 22.00
N GLY A 158 -12.81 10.47 22.37
CA GLY A 158 -12.61 9.48 23.42
C GLY A 158 -13.13 8.10 23.00
N GLY A 159 -13.80 7.39 23.91
CA GLY A 159 -14.37 6.08 23.59
C GLY A 159 -13.32 4.99 23.34
N VAL A 160 -12.12 5.17 23.86
CA VAL A 160 -11.04 4.17 23.83
C VAL A 160 -10.92 3.56 25.22
N GLU A 161 -10.78 2.24 25.29
CA GLU A 161 -10.46 1.54 26.52
C GLU A 161 -8.95 1.64 26.78
N VAL A 162 -8.58 2.14 27.96
CA VAL A 162 -7.19 2.29 28.40
C VAL A 162 -6.89 1.36 29.56
N GLU A 163 -5.70 0.78 29.55
CA GLU A 163 -5.10 0.08 30.67
C GLU A 163 -4.20 1.02 31.47
N VAL A 164 -4.38 1.04 32.78
CA VAL A 164 -3.71 1.96 33.70
C VAL A 164 -2.95 1.13 34.72
N GLU A 165 -1.63 1.34 34.82
CA GLU A 165 -0.79 0.77 35.86
C GLU A 165 -0.34 1.86 36.83
N ILE A 166 -0.50 1.63 38.13
CA ILE A 166 -0.06 2.53 39.19
C ILE A 166 0.94 1.82 40.12
N THR A 167 1.66 2.62 40.90
CA THR A 167 2.37 2.11 42.09
C THR A 167 1.37 1.46 43.05
N ASP A 168 1.75 0.34 43.67
CA ASP A 168 0.90 -0.38 44.62
C ASP A 168 0.52 0.48 45.83
N LEU A 169 -0.77 0.86 45.91
CA LEU A 169 -1.34 1.65 47.00
C LEU A 169 -1.90 0.79 48.15
N LYS A 170 -1.67 -0.52 48.12
CA LYS A 170 -2.13 -1.50 49.13
C LYS A 170 -3.65 -1.57 49.33
N ALA A 171 -4.43 -1.05 48.37
CA ALA A 171 -5.89 -1.16 48.35
C ALA A 171 -6.42 -1.15 46.90
N PRO A 172 -7.62 -1.72 46.65
CA PRO A 172 -8.20 -1.76 45.31
C PRO A 172 -8.44 -0.36 44.73
N ILE A 173 -8.20 -0.21 43.43
CA ILE A 173 -8.52 1.00 42.69
C ILE A 173 -10.05 1.15 42.58
N VAL A 174 -10.59 2.30 42.96
CA VAL A 174 -12.05 2.55 42.98
C VAL A 174 -12.50 3.63 42.01
N ASN A 175 -11.60 4.51 41.58
CA ASN A 175 -11.93 5.61 40.68
C ASN A 175 -10.71 6.05 39.87
N ALA A 176 -10.93 6.56 38.66
CA ALA A 176 -9.91 7.12 37.80
C ALA A 176 -10.49 8.33 37.05
N SER A 177 -9.71 9.39 36.89
CA SER A 177 -10.15 10.61 36.20
C SER A 177 -9.00 11.26 35.45
N PHE A 178 -9.31 11.82 34.28
CA PHE A 178 -8.43 12.68 33.52
C PHE A 178 -8.59 14.12 34.02
N LEU A 179 -7.49 14.88 34.08
CA LEU A 179 -7.53 16.29 34.44
C LEU A 179 -7.07 17.14 33.26
N TRP A 180 -7.89 18.13 32.92
CA TRP A 180 -7.58 19.13 31.92
C TRP A 180 -7.89 20.53 32.46
N ASN A 181 -6.86 21.37 32.57
CA ASN A 181 -6.98 22.77 33.03
C ASN A 181 -7.82 22.94 34.33
N GLY A 182 -7.61 22.04 35.30
CA GLY A 182 -8.35 22.04 36.58
C GLY A 182 -9.75 21.38 36.54
N THR A 183 -10.20 20.93 35.37
CA THR A 183 -11.46 20.18 35.20
C THR A 183 -11.18 18.68 35.25
N THR A 184 -11.92 17.94 36.09
CA THR A 184 -11.85 16.48 36.19
C THR A 184 -12.91 15.82 35.31
N LEU A 185 -12.47 14.94 34.41
CA LEU A 185 -13.30 14.10 33.55
C LEU A 185 -13.21 12.63 34.02
N PRO A 186 -14.31 12.02 34.50
CA PRO A 186 -14.26 10.66 35.03
C PRO A 186 -14.02 9.64 33.91
N CYS A 187 -13.08 8.71 34.15
CA CYS A 187 -12.96 7.53 33.32
C CYS A 187 -14.14 6.61 33.61
N TYR A 188 -14.93 6.25 32.60
CA TYR A 188 -16.16 5.50 32.81
C TYR A 188 -15.93 3.99 32.71
N ASP A 189 -16.82 3.22 33.35
CA ASP A 189 -16.80 1.75 33.31
C ASP A 189 -15.44 1.15 33.72
N LEU A 190 -15.05 1.48 34.96
CA LEU A 190 -13.81 1.03 35.58
C LEU A 190 -13.89 -0.48 35.91
N ARG A 191 -12.97 -1.26 35.36
CA ARG A 191 -12.98 -2.73 35.39
C ARG A 191 -11.65 -3.30 35.87
N HIS A 192 -11.73 -4.21 36.84
CA HIS A 192 -10.60 -5.04 37.27
C HIS A 192 -10.47 -6.27 36.37
N LYS A 193 -9.78 -6.12 35.24
CA LYS A 193 -9.55 -7.22 34.30
C LYS A 193 -8.42 -8.18 34.73
N PHE A 194 -7.66 -7.82 35.78
CA PHE A 194 -6.42 -8.49 36.17
C PHE A 194 -6.56 -9.09 37.58
N PRO A 195 -6.87 -10.39 37.71
CA PRO A 195 -7.03 -11.04 39.02
C PRO A 195 -5.75 -10.98 39.84
N GLY A 196 -5.82 -10.51 41.09
CA GLY A 196 -4.67 -10.37 41.98
C GLY A 196 -3.86 -9.08 41.81
N GLU A 197 -4.20 -8.24 40.83
CA GLU A 197 -3.54 -6.94 40.57
C GLU A 197 -4.48 -5.74 40.79
N GLU A 198 -5.55 -5.93 41.56
CA GLU A 198 -6.61 -4.92 41.77
C GLU A 198 -6.09 -3.62 42.42
N HIS A 199 -4.92 -3.67 43.05
CA HIS A 199 -4.27 -2.55 43.73
C HIS A 199 -3.25 -1.81 42.85
N THR A 200 -2.98 -2.34 41.65
CA THR A 200 -1.92 -1.86 40.75
C THR A 200 -2.39 -1.65 39.31
N ARG A 201 -3.41 -2.36 38.85
CA ARG A 201 -3.91 -2.26 37.46
C ARG A 201 -5.43 -2.16 37.37
N VAL A 202 -5.87 -1.35 36.42
CA VAL A 202 -7.29 -1.21 36.08
C VAL A 202 -7.48 -0.87 34.61
N SER A 203 -8.64 -1.19 34.06
CA SER A 203 -9.08 -0.81 32.71
C SER A 203 -10.25 0.15 32.83
N CYS A 204 -10.31 1.21 32.01
CA CYS A 204 -11.47 2.10 31.97
C CYS A 204 -11.57 2.80 30.61
N TRP A 205 -12.72 3.40 30.31
CA TRP A 205 -12.94 4.07 29.03
C TRP A 205 -12.81 5.58 29.14
N VAL A 206 -12.14 6.16 28.15
CA VAL A 206 -11.80 7.58 28.21
C VAL A 206 -12.95 8.47 27.72
N PRO A 207 -13.39 9.47 28.50
CA PRO A 207 -14.45 10.38 28.09
C PRO A 207 -14.05 11.27 26.90
N PRO A 208 -15.04 11.77 26.13
CA PRO A 208 -14.84 12.83 25.14
C PRO A 208 -14.39 14.12 25.81
N ASN A 209 -13.47 14.85 25.17
CA ASN A 209 -13.02 16.18 25.56
C ASN A 209 -12.67 16.98 24.28
N PRO A 210 -13.35 18.10 23.98
CA PRO A 210 -13.14 18.88 22.74
C PRO A 210 -11.79 19.60 22.67
N HIS A 211 -10.92 19.44 23.67
CA HIS A 211 -9.64 20.11 23.75
C HIS A 211 -8.49 19.15 23.45
N GLN A 212 -7.57 19.55 22.57
CA GLN A 212 -6.33 18.81 22.33
C GLN A 212 -5.23 19.19 23.35
N GLY A 213 -4.25 18.32 23.50
CA GLY A 213 -3.06 18.54 24.30
C GLY A 213 -2.82 17.47 25.36
N LEU A 214 -1.83 17.75 26.20
CA LEU A 214 -1.43 16.84 27.27
C LEU A 214 -2.42 16.89 28.43
N GLU A 215 -2.86 15.73 28.92
CA GLU A 215 -3.71 15.60 30.10
C GLU A 215 -2.99 14.84 31.20
N ASP A 216 -3.36 15.18 32.42
CA ASP A 216 -2.94 14.49 33.63
C ASP A 216 -3.96 13.40 33.97
N MET A 217 -3.54 12.40 34.75
CA MET A 217 -4.44 11.37 35.26
C MET A 217 -4.30 11.22 36.76
N ILE A 218 -5.42 11.10 37.45
CA ILE A 218 -5.52 10.74 38.86
C ILE A 218 -6.30 9.43 39.04
N VAL A 219 -5.81 8.56 39.91
CA VAL A 219 -6.40 7.26 40.22
C VAL A 219 -6.55 7.15 41.72
N TYR A 220 -7.73 6.83 42.22
CA TYR A 220 -8.03 6.72 43.64
C TYR A 220 -8.18 5.26 44.06
N ALA A 221 -7.63 4.92 45.22
CA ALA A 221 -7.76 3.61 45.87
C ALA A 221 -8.76 3.67 47.04
N ALA A 222 -9.31 2.51 47.43
CA ALA A 222 -10.36 2.38 48.44
C ALA A 222 -9.96 2.89 49.84
N ASN A 223 -8.66 2.96 50.13
CA ASN A 223 -8.12 3.51 51.37
C ASN A 223 -7.99 5.04 51.37
N GLY A 224 -8.49 5.73 50.33
CA GLY A 224 -8.45 7.19 50.20
C GLY A 224 -7.14 7.73 49.64
N LEU A 225 -6.19 6.86 49.29
CA LEU A 225 -4.98 7.25 48.59
C LEU A 225 -5.25 7.48 47.11
N TYR A 226 -4.34 8.20 46.47
CA TYR A 226 -4.39 8.39 45.03
C TYR A 226 -3.00 8.30 44.41
N ALA A 227 -2.98 7.94 43.13
CA ALA A 227 -1.82 8.03 42.26
C ALA A 227 -2.06 9.13 41.22
N GLN A 228 -1.05 9.92 40.90
CA GLN A 228 -1.14 10.97 39.89
C GLN A 228 -0.04 10.82 38.84
N SER A 229 -0.30 11.40 37.67
CA SER A 229 0.69 11.64 36.63
C SER A 229 0.54 13.01 36.02
N TYR A 230 1.62 13.49 35.40
CA TYR A 230 1.66 14.77 34.70
C TYR A 230 1.93 14.51 33.23
N ALA A 231 1.09 15.06 32.35
CA ALA A 231 1.19 14.94 30.90
C ALA A 231 1.38 13.49 30.42
N ILE A 232 0.70 12.54 31.08
CA ILE A 232 0.83 11.10 30.75
C ILE A 232 0.13 10.73 29.45
N PHE A 233 -0.82 11.57 29.04
CA PHE A 233 -1.73 11.31 27.96
C PHE A 233 -1.73 12.48 26.97
N ASN A 234 -1.75 12.20 25.67
CA ASN A 234 -1.88 13.23 24.63
C ASN A 234 -3.18 13.08 23.83
N ARG A 235 -4.08 14.05 23.96
CA ARG A 235 -5.32 14.15 23.18
C ARG A 235 -5.07 14.88 21.87
N PHE A 236 -5.55 14.35 20.76
CA PHE A 236 -5.38 14.97 19.44
C PHE A 236 -6.69 14.99 18.64
N PHE A 237 -6.79 15.83 17.62
CA PHE A 237 -7.81 15.63 16.59
C PHE A 237 -7.40 14.46 15.71
N ARG A 238 -8.32 13.53 15.47
CA ARG A 238 -8.04 12.39 14.60
C ARG A 238 -7.71 12.91 13.20
N GLY A 239 -6.66 12.35 12.60
CA GLY A 239 -6.31 12.72 11.25
C GLY A 239 -7.42 12.37 10.25
N GLU A 240 -7.67 13.24 9.29
CA GLU A 240 -8.63 12.96 8.21
C GLU A 240 -7.90 12.48 6.96
N PHE A 241 -8.49 11.50 6.27
CA PHE A 241 -8.00 11.03 4.99
C PHE A 241 -8.67 11.82 3.88
N LEU A 242 -7.90 12.63 3.15
CA LEU A 242 -8.45 13.51 2.12
C LEU A 242 -8.43 12.85 0.74
N TYR A 243 -7.28 12.31 0.35
CA TYR A 243 -7.05 11.93 -1.04
C TYR A 243 -6.02 10.82 -1.20
N ILE A 244 -6.21 10.02 -2.25
CA ILE A 244 -5.20 9.12 -2.81
C ILE A 244 -5.26 9.13 -4.33
N SER A 245 -4.11 9.22 -4.98
CA SER A 245 -3.98 9.09 -6.43
C SER A 245 -4.11 7.62 -6.85
N GLY A 246 -4.82 7.35 -7.96
CA GLY A 246 -4.87 6.00 -8.52
C GLY A 246 -5.49 4.98 -7.56
N ARG A 247 -6.79 5.12 -7.27
CA ARG A 247 -7.57 4.32 -6.30
C ARG A 247 -7.71 2.83 -6.63
N ILE A 248 -7.13 2.36 -7.73
CA ILE A 248 -7.31 1.00 -8.26
C ILE A 248 -5.96 0.51 -8.79
N GLY A 249 -5.56 -0.71 -8.43
CA GLY A 249 -4.36 -1.36 -8.96
C GLY A 249 -4.31 -2.86 -8.74
N SER A 250 -3.25 -3.49 -9.24
CA SER A 250 -3.09 -4.95 -9.20
C SER A 250 -2.83 -5.45 -7.77
N ASN A 251 -3.38 -6.61 -7.43
CA ASN A 251 -3.11 -7.33 -6.19
C ASN A 251 -1.64 -7.81 -6.08
N MET A 252 -0.84 -7.73 -7.15
CA MET A 252 0.62 -7.89 -7.08
C MET A 252 1.34 -6.65 -6.51
N GLY A 253 0.64 -5.53 -6.32
CA GLY A 253 1.22 -4.27 -5.86
C GLY A 253 2.09 -3.58 -6.93
N GLY A 254 2.97 -2.67 -6.52
CA GLY A 254 3.94 -2.02 -7.41
C GLY A 254 3.57 -0.63 -7.91
N GLN A 255 2.33 -0.20 -7.67
CA GLN A 255 1.88 1.12 -8.08
C GLN A 255 2.38 2.20 -7.11
N LEU A 256 3.01 3.25 -7.63
CA LEU A 256 3.31 4.46 -6.85
C LEU A 256 2.03 5.28 -6.68
N VAL A 257 1.72 5.65 -5.44
CA VAL A 257 0.56 6.48 -5.09
C VAL A 257 0.96 7.65 -4.20
N TYR A 258 0.21 8.74 -4.30
CA TYR A 258 0.32 9.95 -3.48
C TYR A 258 -0.90 10.04 -2.59
N ILE A 259 -0.69 10.34 -1.30
CA ILE A 259 -1.73 10.39 -0.27
C ILE A 259 -1.69 11.76 0.42
N GLU A 260 -2.86 12.33 0.66
CA GLU A 260 -3.04 13.55 1.43
C GLU A 260 -3.96 13.31 2.64
N THR A 261 -3.58 13.87 3.79
CA THR A 261 -4.26 13.77 5.08
C THR A 261 -4.19 15.11 5.82
N THR A 262 -4.94 15.27 6.92
CA THR A 262 -4.83 16.42 7.84
C THR A 262 -4.69 15.96 9.28
N ASP A 263 -4.35 16.89 10.17
CA ASP A 263 -4.48 16.76 11.63
C ASP A 263 -3.70 15.61 12.29
N LEU A 264 -2.73 14.99 11.60
CA LEU A 264 -1.89 13.95 12.21
C LEU A 264 -0.99 14.48 13.33
N ASN A 265 -0.67 15.78 13.36
CA ASN A 265 0.17 16.43 14.38
C ASN A 265 1.57 15.80 14.61
N ALA A 266 2.00 14.93 13.72
CA ALA A 266 3.33 14.34 13.65
C ALA A 266 3.60 13.85 12.21
N PRO A 267 4.86 13.68 11.80
CA PRO A 267 5.19 13.13 10.50
C PRO A 267 4.56 11.76 10.28
N ILE A 268 4.19 11.44 9.04
CA ILE A 268 3.68 10.11 8.68
C ILE A 268 4.77 9.07 8.95
N GLU A 269 4.45 8.05 9.74
CA GLU A 269 5.37 6.96 10.12
C GLU A 269 5.25 5.78 9.16
N ARG A 270 4.02 5.36 8.87
CA ARG A 270 3.72 4.22 7.99
C ARG A 270 2.34 4.34 7.38
N ILE A 271 2.15 3.70 6.23
CA ILE A 271 0.84 3.62 5.56
C ILE A 271 0.55 2.14 5.29
N THR A 272 -0.68 1.71 5.55
CA THR A 272 -1.12 0.33 5.30
C THR A 272 -2.29 0.28 4.33
N PHE A 273 -2.34 -0.78 3.51
CA PHE A 273 -3.38 -1.07 2.53
C PHE A 273 -4.01 -2.41 2.88
N GLY A 274 -5.21 -2.39 3.48
CA GLY A 274 -5.85 -3.61 3.97
C GLY A 274 -5.03 -4.33 5.05
N GLY A 275 -4.24 -3.58 5.82
CA GLY A 275 -3.33 -4.10 6.85
C GLY A 275 -1.89 -4.31 6.38
N GLU A 276 -1.63 -4.42 5.08
CA GLU A 276 -0.28 -4.62 4.54
C GLU A 276 0.49 -3.30 4.45
N PRO A 277 1.73 -3.20 4.96
CA PRO A 277 2.50 -1.96 4.94
C PRO A 277 2.99 -1.63 3.52
N CYS A 278 2.84 -0.36 3.13
CA CYS A 278 3.46 0.15 1.91
C CYS A 278 4.99 0.18 2.02
N TYR A 279 5.67 0.20 0.89
CA TYR A 279 7.13 0.27 0.83
C TYR A 279 7.60 1.54 0.11
N PHE A 280 8.87 1.90 0.31
CA PHE A 280 9.47 3.15 -0.19
C PHE A 280 8.66 4.41 0.19
N LEU A 281 8.22 4.50 1.45
CA LEU A 281 7.55 5.70 1.97
C LEU A 281 8.47 6.93 1.82
N THR A 282 7.97 7.95 1.13
CA THR A 282 8.64 9.22 0.93
C THR A 282 7.72 10.34 1.42
N LEU A 283 8.20 11.13 2.38
CA LEU A 283 7.45 12.25 2.93
C LEU A 283 7.65 13.49 2.06
N ASP A 284 6.61 14.31 1.93
CA ASP A 284 6.75 15.65 1.40
C ASP A 284 7.61 16.50 2.36
N PRO A 285 8.67 17.18 1.89
CA PRO A 285 9.58 17.93 2.76
C PRO A 285 8.92 19.15 3.42
N ASP A 286 7.95 19.78 2.74
CA ASP A 286 7.22 20.94 3.25
C ASP A 286 6.03 20.51 4.12
N PHE A 287 5.45 19.35 3.82
CA PHE A 287 4.23 18.83 4.44
C PHE A 287 4.35 17.40 4.97
N PRO A 288 5.35 17.07 5.82
CA PRO A 288 5.64 15.68 6.22
C PRO A 288 4.58 15.02 7.10
N HIS A 289 3.65 15.83 7.65
CA HIS A 289 2.55 15.41 8.51
C HIS A 289 1.21 15.28 7.75
N SER A 290 1.19 15.61 6.46
CA SER A 290 -0.05 15.61 5.66
C SER A 290 0.11 14.97 4.28
N LYS A 291 1.31 14.96 3.70
CA LYS A 291 1.56 14.46 2.35
C LYS A 291 2.69 13.43 2.32
N ALA A 292 2.43 12.32 1.64
CA ALA A 292 3.42 11.28 1.40
C ALA A 292 3.14 10.54 0.09
N SER A 293 4.18 9.91 -0.45
CA SER A 293 4.06 8.92 -1.50
C SER A 293 4.62 7.57 -1.05
N CYS A 294 4.08 6.49 -1.59
CA CYS A 294 4.56 5.15 -1.31
C CYS A 294 4.17 4.20 -2.44
N VAL A 295 4.80 3.03 -2.47
CA VAL A 295 4.44 1.98 -3.41
C VAL A 295 3.50 0.99 -2.74
N VAL A 296 2.37 0.73 -3.40
CA VAL A 296 1.30 -0.15 -2.92
C VAL A 296 1.83 -1.58 -2.78
N PRO A 297 1.63 -2.23 -1.61
CA PRO A 297 2.09 -3.60 -1.37
C PRO A 297 1.29 -4.62 -2.19
N ALA A 298 1.83 -5.83 -2.33
CA ALA A 298 1.05 -6.96 -2.81
C ALA A 298 0.00 -7.33 -1.75
N ASN A 299 -1.18 -7.77 -2.19
CA ASN A 299 -2.24 -8.24 -1.31
C ASN A 299 -2.85 -9.53 -1.88
N ALA A 300 -3.01 -10.56 -1.06
CA ALA A 300 -3.59 -11.83 -1.52
C ALA A 300 -5.08 -11.68 -1.91
N MET A 301 -5.77 -10.69 -1.35
CA MET A 301 -7.18 -10.42 -1.59
C MET A 301 -7.37 -9.41 -2.72
N THR A 302 -8.42 -9.62 -3.50
CA THR A 302 -8.97 -8.63 -4.43
C THR A 302 -10.18 -7.94 -3.81
N GLY A 303 -10.44 -6.69 -4.20
CA GLY A 303 -11.57 -5.90 -3.70
C GLY A 303 -11.12 -4.63 -2.97
N ALA A 304 -12.11 -3.91 -2.43
CA ALA A 304 -11.87 -2.65 -1.74
C ALA A 304 -11.25 -2.89 -0.35
N VAL A 305 -10.26 -2.08 -0.01
CA VAL A 305 -9.55 -2.11 1.27
C VAL A 305 -9.48 -0.73 1.89
N HIS A 306 -9.37 -0.69 3.23
CA HIS A 306 -9.04 0.54 3.94
C HIS A 306 -7.57 0.92 3.72
N VAL A 307 -7.32 2.21 3.59
CA VAL A 307 -5.95 2.77 3.63
C VAL A 307 -5.81 3.51 4.94
N VAL A 308 -4.83 3.11 5.76
CA VAL A 308 -4.61 3.71 7.08
C VAL A 308 -3.23 4.35 7.11
N VAL A 309 -3.19 5.66 7.34
CA VAL A 309 -1.97 6.45 7.53
C VAL A 309 -1.75 6.57 9.03
N HIS A 310 -0.59 6.15 9.51
CA HIS A 310 -0.24 6.17 10.93
C HIS A 310 0.86 7.19 11.20
N ALA A 311 0.77 7.84 12.35
CA ALA A 311 1.77 8.75 12.88
C ALA A 311 2.35 8.22 14.21
N PRO A 312 3.56 8.61 14.60
CA PRO A 312 4.25 8.06 15.79
C PRO A 312 3.60 8.49 17.11
N ASN A 313 2.70 9.47 17.09
CA ASN A 313 1.89 9.91 18.22
C ASN A 313 0.58 9.11 18.37
N TRP A 314 0.48 7.94 17.74
CA TRP A 314 -0.72 7.07 17.70
C TRP A 314 -1.93 7.68 16.98
N ASN A 315 -1.78 8.84 16.36
CA ASN A 315 -2.80 9.39 15.49
C ASN A 315 -2.83 8.61 14.16
N SER A 316 -4.01 8.57 13.55
CA SER A 316 -4.18 7.93 12.25
C SER A 316 -5.30 8.57 11.43
N ALA A 317 -5.12 8.56 10.12
CA ALA A 317 -6.13 8.92 9.15
C ALA A 317 -6.55 7.68 8.35
N THR A 318 -7.85 7.39 8.32
CA THR A 318 -8.39 6.19 7.67
C THR A 318 -9.24 6.54 6.46
N GLY A 319 -8.78 6.14 5.29
CA GLY A 319 -9.56 6.15 4.06
C GLY A 319 -10.41 4.88 3.97
N VAL A 320 -11.72 5.02 4.22
CA VAL A 320 -12.68 3.89 4.14
C VAL A 320 -12.84 3.44 2.68
N ASN A 321 -12.56 2.17 2.37
CA ASN A 321 -12.60 1.61 1.01
C ASN A 321 -11.85 2.48 -0.03
N ALA A 322 -10.73 3.09 0.40
CA ALA A 322 -10.04 4.10 -0.40
C ALA A 322 -9.23 3.53 -1.58
N TYR A 323 -8.93 2.23 -1.56
CA TYR A 323 -8.17 1.55 -2.62
C TYR A 323 -8.78 0.20 -2.97
N THR A 324 -8.75 -0.20 -4.24
CA THR A 324 -9.30 -1.47 -4.72
C THR A 324 -8.25 -2.30 -5.46
N TYR A 325 -8.01 -3.52 -4.99
CA TYR A 325 -7.13 -4.49 -5.64
C TYR A 325 -7.88 -5.30 -6.71
N TYR A 326 -7.30 -5.44 -7.91
CA TYR A 326 -7.78 -6.36 -8.95
C TYR A 326 -6.74 -7.46 -9.24
N SER A 327 -7.21 -8.62 -9.71
CA SER A 327 -6.32 -9.65 -10.26
C SER A 327 -5.78 -9.18 -11.63
N PRO A 328 -4.48 -9.35 -11.94
CA PRO A 328 -3.95 -9.07 -13.27
C PRO A 328 -4.76 -9.77 -14.35
N GLY A 329 -4.94 -9.10 -15.48
CA GLY A 329 -5.60 -9.68 -16.64
C GLY A 329 -4.76 -10.75 -17.32
N PHE A 330 -5.42 -11.77 -17.88
CA PHE A 330 -4.79 -12.79 -18.72
C PHE A 330 -5.54 -12.93 -20.04
N ILE A 331 -4.80 -13.09 -21.14
CA ILE A 331 -5.37 -13.49 -22.43
C ILE A 331 -5.45 -15.02 -22.44
N LEU A 332 -6.67 -15.55 -22.57
CA LEU A 332 -6.93 -17.00 -22.62
C LEU A 332 -6.75 -17.55 -24.03
N SER A 333 -7.24 -16.83 -25.04
CA SER A 333 -7.13 -17.21 -26.45
C SER A 333 -7.31 -16.02 -27.38
N VAL A 334 -6.79 -16.17 -28.61
CA VAL A 334 -6.95 -15.25 -29.74
C VAL A 334 -7.44 -16.10 -30.91
N ASP A 335 -8.66 -15.88 -31.39
CA ASP A 335 -9.30 -16.74 -32.40
C ASP A 335 -9.94 -15.93 -33.54
N PRO A 336 -9.52 -16.12 -34.81
CA PRO A 336 -8.35 -16.90 -35.20
C PRO A 336 -7.06 -16.25 -34.69
N ASN A 337 -6.05 -17.07 -34.39
CA ASN A 337 -4.72 -16.59 -33.98
C ASN A 337 -3.82 -16.17 -35.17
N GLN A 338 -4.39 -16.04 -36.36
CA GLN A 338 -3.68 -15.66 -37.57
C GLN A 338 -4.55 -14.85 -38.54
N GLY A 339 -3.93 -14.06 -39.40
CA GLY A 339 -4.64 -13.30 -40.43
C GLY A 339 -3.74 -12.42 -41.28
N ARG A 340 -4.33 -11.53 -42.09
CA ARG A 340 -3.62 -10.83 -43.18
C ARG A 340 -2.71 -9.72 -42.66
N VAL A 341 -1.51 -9.55 -43.23
CA VAL A 341 -0.63 -8.37 -42.99
C VAL A 341 -1.33 -7.04 -43.28
N HIS A 342 -2.30 -6.99 -44.19
CA HIS A 342 -3.13 -5.81 -44.45
C HIS A 342 -4.24 -5.58 -43.40
N GLY A 343 -4.26 -6.35 -42.32
CA GLY A 343 -5.25 -6.24 -41.27
C GLY A 343 -6.64 -6.71 -41.70
N ASN A 344 -7.66 -6.10 -41.09
CA ASN A 344 -9.08 -6.35 -41.30
C ASN A 344 -9.53 -7.81 -41.10
N THR A 345 -8.77 -8.59 -40.34
CA THR A 345 -9.18 -9.93 -39.92
C THR A 345 -10.02 -9.79 -38.66
N ARG A 346 -11.25 -10.34 -38.65
CA ARG A 346 -12.12 -10.34 -37.47
C ARG A 346 -11.60 -11.37 -36.46
N VAL A 347 -11.20 -10.92 -35.28
CA VAL A 347 -10.60 -11.73 -34.21
C VAL A 347 -11.38 -11.56 -32.91
N VAL A 348 -11.56 -12.66 -32.19
CA VAL A 348 -12.10 -12.71 -30.83
C VAL A 348 -10.96 -12.98 -29.85
N VAL A 349 -10.73 -12.08 -28.91
CA VAL A 349 -9.75 -12.25 -27.84
C VAL A 349 -10.50 -12.56 -26.56
N MET A 350 -10.31 -13.76 -26.00
CA MET A 350 -10.85 -14.14 -24.70
C MET A 350 -9.88 -13.75 -23.59
N THR A 351 -10.40 -13.22 -22.50
CA THR A 351 -9.62 -12.72 -21.37
C THR A 351 -10.22 -13.17 -20.04
N SER A 352 -9.42 -13.12 -18.98
CA SER A 352 -9.88 -13.30 -17.60
C SER A 352 -9.22 -12.25 -16.70
N GLY A 353 -9.85 -11.93 -15.58
CA GLY A 353 -9.27 -11.03 -14.58
C GLY A 353 -9.30 -9.54 -14.92
N MET A 354 -9.82 -9.11 -16.09
CA MET A 354 -9.79 -7.69 -16.48
C MET A 354 -10.61 -6.78 -15.53
N GLY A 355 -11.67 -7.30 -14.91
CA GLY A 355 -12.53 -6.60 -13.96
C GLY A 355 -13.53 -5.65 -14.62
N GLU A 356 -13.06 -4.76 -15.49
CA GLU A 356 -13.86 -3.78 -16.24
C GLU A 356 -13.82 -4.02 -17.76
N PRO A 357 -14.73 -3.42 -18.56
CA PRO A 357 -14.75 -3.58 -20.01
C PRO A 357 -13.42 -3.22 -20.69
N ILE A 358 -13.02 -4.03 -21.67
CA ILE A 358 -11.86 -3.78 -22.53
C ILE A 358 -12.11 -2.55 -23.40
N VAL A 359 -11.15 -1.62 -23.40
CA VAL A 359 -11.23 -0.34 -24.14
C VAL A 359 -10.15 -0.21 -25.21
N GLU A 360 -9.11 -1.03 -25.18
CA GLU A 360 -8.00 -0.96 -26.12
C GLU A 360 -7.40 -2.34 -26.38
N VAL A 361 -7.05 -2.62 -27.63
CA VAL A 361 -6.39 -3.85 -28.07
C VAL A 361 -5.30 -3.50 -29.08
N LYS A 362 -4.13 -4.12 -28.96
CA LYS A 362 -2.99 -3.95 -29.86
C LYS A 362 -2.43 -5.29 -30.33
N PHE A 363 -1.99 -5.31 -31.59
CA PHE A 363 -1.28 -6.43 -32.22
C PHE A 363 0.08 -5.92 -32.72
N GLY A 364 1.18 -6.44 -32.19
CA GLY A 364 2.53 -5.96 -32.52
C GLY A 364 2.73 -4.46 -32.25
N GLY A 365 2.03 -3.91 -31.25
CA GLY A 365 2.03 -2.47 -30.93
C GLY A 365 1.02 -1.62 -31.72
N ASN A 366 0.47 -2.12 -32.83
CA ASN A 366 -0.51 -1.40 -33.65
C ASN A 366 -1.92 -1.55 -33.07
N GLN A 367 -2.70 -0.46 -33.06
CA GLN A 367 -4.03 -0.43 -32.47
C GLN A 367 -5.09 -1.09 -33.35
N ALA A 368 -5.83 -2.04 -32.80
CA ALA A 368 -6.93 -2.72 -33.47
C ALA A 368 -8.25 -1.93 -33.37
N THR A 369 -9.18 -2.21 -34.29
CA THR A 369 -10.51 -1.59 -34.30
C THR A 369 -11.50 -2.46 -33.55
N ILE A 370 -11.98 -2.01 -32.38
CA ILE A 370 -13.00 -2.72 -31.60
C ILE A 370 -14.37 -2.60 -32.28
N LEU A 371 -15.08 -3.73 -32.42
CA LEU A 371 -16.43 -3.73 -32.99
C LEU A 371 -17.47 -3.18 -31.99
N PRO A 372 -18.53 -2.49 -32.45
CA PRO A 372 -19.62 -2.03 -31.59
C PRO A 372 -20.24 -3.19 -30.80
N ASN A 373 -20.48 -2.98 -29.50
CA ASN A 373 -20.96 -4.02 -28.56
C ASN A 373 -20.09 -5.29 -28.51
N GLY A 374 -18.87 -5.23 -29.03
CA GLY A 374 -17.95 -6.35 -29.11
C GLY A 374 -17.01 -6.47 -27.92
N ALA A 375 -17.14 -5.65 -26.87
CA ALA A 375 -16.19 -5.60 -25.76
C ALA A 375 -16.88 -5.76 -24.41
N THR A 376 -16.35 -6.68 -23.59
CA THR A 376 -16.69 -6.89 -22.18
C THR A 376 -15.38 -6.99 -21.38
N ASN A 377 -15.46 -7.39 -20.10
CA ASN A 377 -14.28 -7.72 -19.29
C ASN A 377 -13.72 -9.14 -19.55
N ASN A 378 -14.47 -10.00 -20.26
CA ASN A 378 -14.10 -11.39 -20.51
C ASN A 378 -13.78 -11.67 -21.99
N PHE A 379 -14.21 -10.81 -22.91
CA PHE A 379 -13.84 -10.93 -24.32
C PHE A 379 -13.88 -9.59 -25.03
N VAL A 380 -13.16 -9.50 -26.13
CA VAL A 380 -13.22 -8.38 -27.07
C VAL A 380 -13.15 -8.88 -28.51
N ILE A 381 -13.98 -8.30 -29.39
CA ILE A 381 -14.03 -8.59 -30.82
C ILE A 381 -13.46 -7.39 -31.57
N VAL A 382 -12.46 -7.64 -32.40
CA VAL A 382 -11.68 -6.61 -33.10
C VAL A 382 -11.47 -6.94 -34.58
N TYR A 383 -11.22 -5.92 -35.39
CA TYR A 383 -10.51 -6.06 -36.66
C TYR A 383 -9.03 -5.77 -36.45
N THR A 384 -8.17 -6.67 -36.93
CA THR A 384 -6.72 -6.50 -36.82
C THR A 384 -6.22 -5.30 -37.62
N PRO A 385 -5.19 -4.58 -37.13
CA PRO A 385 -4.56 -3.51 -37.89
C PRO A 385 -3.68 -4.04 -39.01
N VAL A 386 -3.33 -3.14 -39.94
CA VAL A 386 -2.22 -3.36 -40.88
C VAL A 386 -0.93 -3.53 -40.07
N SER A 387 -0.07 -4.46 -40.48
CA SER A 387 1.24 -4.70 -39.89
C SER A 387 2.32 -4.75 -40.96
N GLU A 388 3.43 -4.05 -40.72
CA GLU A 388 4.65 -4.19 -41.50
C GLU A 388 5.47 -5.42 -41.07
N VAL A 389 5.22 -5.89 -39.84
CA VAL A 389 5.84 -7.10 -39.28
C VAL A 389 5.14 -8.33 -39.83
N ARG A 390 5.94 -9.23 -40.40
CA ARG A 390 5.51 -10.55 -40.92
C ARG A 390 5.77 -11.60 -39.85
N GLY A 391 4.84 -12.55 -39.70
CA GLY A 391 4.95 -13.61 -38.71
C GLY A 391 4.36 -13.26 -37.35
N SER A 392 4.95 -13.82 -36.28
CA SER A 392 4.39 -13.74 -34.93
C SER A 392 4.55 -12.35 -34.31
N VAL A 393 3.48 -11.86 -33.68
CA VAL A 393 3.44 -10.59 -32.94
C VAL A 393 2.72 -10.77 -31.60
N ASP A 394 3.06 -9.91 -30.65
CA ASP A 394 2.42 -9.89 -29.34
C ASP A 394 1.00 -9.31 -29.40
N VAL A 395 0.13 -9.79 -28.54
CA VAL A 395 -1.22 -9.24 -28.34
C VAL A 395 -1.29 -8.62 -26.96
N TRP A 396 -1.78 -7.38 -26.90
CA TRP A 396 -1.92 -6.62 -25.66
C TRP A 396 -3.32 -6.04 -25.58
N VAL A 397 -3.94 -6.11 -24.40
CA VAL A 397 -5.28 -5.59 -24.14
C VAL A 397 -5.27 -4.72 -22.90
N ARG A 398 -6.14 -3.71 -22.86
CA ARG A 398 -6.35 -2.84 -21.69
C ARG A 398 -7.83 -2.56 -21.45
N ALA A 399 -8.23 -2.64 -20.19
CA ALA A 399 -9.56 -2.30 -19.70
C ALA A 399 -9.67 -0.85 -19.22
N SER A 400 -10.90 -0.37 -19.02
CA SER A 400 -11.16 1.02 -18.58
C SER A 400 -10.58 1.34 -17.19
N ASN A 401 -10.42 0.33 -16.32
CA ASN A 401 -9.69 0.42 -15.04
C ASN A 401 -8.16 0.39 -15.18
N ASN A 402 -7.64 0.48 -16.40
CA ASN A 402 -6.22 0.42 -16.72
C ASN A 402 -5.53 -0.93 -16.45
N ASN A 403 -6.29 -1.99 -16.12
CA ASN A 403 -5.78 -3.35 -16.06
C ASN A 403 -5.39 -3.81 -17.47
N THR A 404 -4.32 -4.59 -17.57
CA THR A 404 -3.77 -5.04 -18.86
C THR A 404 -3.60 -6.55 -18.86
N ALA A 405 -3.67 -7.13 -20.05
CA ALA A 405 -3.25 -8.51 -20.28
C ALA A 405 -2.39 -8.59 -21.54
N PHE A 406 -1.49 -9.57 -21.55
CA PHE A 406 -0.46 -9.70 -22.58
C PHE A 406 -0.32 -11.17 -22.99
N SER A 407 -0.13 -11.39 -24.29
CA SER A 407 0.16 -12.70 -24.88
C SER A 407 1.33 -12.56 -25.84
N ALA A 408 2.49 -13.10 -25.44
CA ALA A 408 3.70 -13.11 -26.25
C ALA A 408 3.48 -13.99 -27.49
N GLY A 409 3.72 -13.44 -28.68
CA GLY A 409 3.52 -14.15 -29.95
C GLY A 409 2.09 -14.64 -30.21
N GLY A 410 1.10 -14.03 -29.54
CA GLY A 410 -0.30 -14.48 -29.55
C GLY A 410 -1.04 -14.36 -30.89
N TYR A 411 -0.46 -13.72 -31.90
CA TYR A 411 -1.06 -13.60 -33.24
C TYR A 411 -0.01 -13.70 -34.37
N PHE A 412 -0.40 -14.24 -35.52
CA PHE A 412 0.49 -14.43 -36.67
C PHE A 412 -0.02 -13.70 -37.93
N TYR A 413 0.76 -12.76 -38.44
CA TYR A 413 0.47 -12.07 -39.70
C TYR A 413 0.98 -12.86 -40.91
N LEU A 414 0.05 -13.39 -41.70
CA LEU A 414 0.25 -14.13 -42.94
C LEU A 414 0.63 -13.19 -44.10
N VAL A 415 1.64 -13.60 -44.84
CA VAL A 415 2.15 -12.92 -46.04
C VAL A 415 1.50 -13.55 -47.26
N ALA A 416 0.68 -12.80 -48.00
CA ALA A 416 0.10 -13.29 -49.26
C ALA A 416 1.17 -13.94 -50.17
N CYS A 417 0.78 -14.97 -50.92
CA CYS A 417 1.61 -15.52 -51.98
C CYS A 417 2.03 -14.39 -52.93
N ALA A 418 3.23 -14.52 -53.49
CA ALA A 418 3.66 -13.65 -54.58
C ALA A 418 2.65 -13.73 -55.73
N ASP A 419 2.36 -12.59 -56.38
CA ASP A 419 1.49 -12.57 -57.56
C ASP A 419 2.12 -13.49 -58.63
N PRO A 420 1.43 -14.55 -59.07
CA PRO A 420 1.98 -15.52 -60.00
C PRO A 420 2.00 -14.99 -61.44
N GLY A 421 1.58 -13.75 -61.68
CA GLY A 421 1.50 -13.06 -62.96
C GLY A 421 0.42 -13.62 -63.90
N ILE A 422 0.41 -13.12 -65.12
CA ILE A 422 -0.49 -13.52 -66.20
C ILE A 422 0.37 -14.11 -67.33
N PRO A 423 0.05 -15.29 -67.88
CA PRO A 423 0.76 -15.84 -69.04
C PRO A 423 0.72 -14.88 -70.23
N GLU A 424 1.79 -14.84 -71.02
CA GLU A 424 1.76 -14.13 -72.30
C GLU A 424 0.67 -14.74 -73.19
N ASN A 425 -0.12 -13.91 -73.89
CA ASN A 425 -1.31 -14.35 -74.64
C ASN A 425 -2.37 -15.08 -73.80
N GLY A 426 -2.38 -14.91 -72.48
CA GLY A 426 -3.36 -15.49 -71.57
C GLY A 426 -4.14 -14.49 -70.72
N TYR A 427 -4.93 -15.05 -69.82
CA TYR A 427 -5.76 -14.37 -68.81
C TYR A 427 -5.67 -15.13 -67.47
N ARG A 428 -6.06 -14.43 -66.40
CA ARG A 428 -6.19 -14.98 -65.04
C ARG A 428 -7.42 -14.39 -64.35
N THR A 429 -8.12 -15.19 -63.54
CA THR A 429 -9.37 -14.79 -62.88
C THR A 429 -9.21 -14.12 -61.49
N ALA A 430 -8.21 -14.47 -60.67
CA ALA A 430 -8.15 -14.01 -59.28
C ALA A 430 -7.23 -12.79 -59.03
N THR A 431 -7.61 -11.99 -58.02
CA THR A 431 -6.91 -10.79 -57.52
C THR A 431 -6.44 -10.90 -56.07
N ASN A 432 -6.87 -11.94 -55.33
CA ASN A 432 -6.41 -12.25 -53.97
C ASN A 432 -5.48 -13.46 -54.00
N PHE A 433 -4.41 -13.41 -53.20
CA PHE A 433 -3.33 -14.40 -53.20
C PHE A 433 -3.07 -14.98 -51.81
N HIS A 434 -4.13 -15.32 -51.07
CA HIS A 434 -4.02 -15.88 -49.72
C HIS A 434 -3.96 -17.40 -49.72
N GLU A 435 -3.58 -18.01 -48.60
CA GLU A 435 -3.51 -19.48 -48.49
C GLU A 435 -4.81 -20.14 -48.94
N GLY A 436 -4.71 -21.15 -49.80
CA GLY A 436 -5.86 -21.89 -50.32
C GLY A 436 -6.63 -21.19 -51.44
N GLU A 437 -6.36 -19.90 -51.72
CA GLU A 437 -6.93 -19.22 -52.88
C GLU A 437 -6.40 -19.84 -54.17
N GLN A 438 -7.28 -19.93 -55.17
CA GLN A 438 -7.00 -20.51 -56.47
C GLN A 438 -6.99 -19.43 -57.54
N VAL A 439 -6.00 -19.49 -58.43
CA VAL A 439 -5.98 -18.75 -59.68
C VAL A 439 -6.32 -19.70 -60.81
N THR A 440 -7.24 -19.29 -61.69
CA THR A 440 -7.54 -20.02 -62.92
C THR A 440 -6.94 -19.27 -64.09
N TYR A 441 -6.20 -19.98 -64.95
CA TYR A 441 -5.58 -19.48 -66.15
C TYR A 441 -6.37 -19.87 -67.39
N SER A 442 -6.40 -18.99 -68.38
CA SER A 442 -6.95 -19.31 -69.69
C SER A 442 -6.14 -18.61 -70.79
N CYS A 443 -6.21 -19.13 -72.02
CA CYS A 443 -5.49 -18.57 -73.16
C CYS A 443 -6.41 -17.75 -74.07
N ARG A 444 -5.83 -16.79 -74.79
CA ARG A 444 -6.51 -16.09 -75.87
C ARG A 444 -6.82 -17.05 -77.01
N TYR A 445 -7.84 -16.73 -77.79
CA TYR A 445 -8.15 -17.46 -79.02
C TYR A 445 -6.91 -17.55 -79.93
N GLY A 446 -6.61 -18.75 -80.43
CA GLY A 446 -5.39 -19.03 -81.18
C GLY A 446 -4.18 -19.51 -80.36
N PHE A 447 -4.35 -19.69 -79.05
CA PHE A 447 -3.32 -20.23 -78.16
C PHE A 447 -3.87 -21.36 -77.28
N ASN A 448 -3.06 -22.39 -77.05
CA ASN A 448 -3.34 -23.53 -76.18
C ASN A 448 -2.63 -23.37 -74.84
N LEU A 449 -3.32 -23.73 -73.76
CA LEU A 449 -2.75 -23.75 -72.41
C LEU A 449 -1.83 -24.97 -72.24
N VAL A 450 -0.58 -24.75 -71.88
CA VAL A 450 0.41 -25.78 -71.57
C VAL A 450 0.78 -25.68 -70.09
N GLY A 451 0.39 -26.70 -69.33
CA GLY A 451 0.48 -26.73 -67.87
C GLY A 451 -0.90 -26.92 -67.22
N GLU A 452 -0.99 -26.68 -65.91
CA GLU A 452 -2.26 -26.80 -65.18
C GLU A 452 -3.08 -25.51 -65.25
N GLU A 453 -4.40 -25.66 -65.38
CA GLU A 453 -5.34 -24.54 -65.45
C GLU A 453 -5.48 -23.82 -64.11
N VAL A 454 -5.31 -24.54 -63.01
CA VAL A 454 -5.53 -24.04 -61.65
C VAL A 454 -4.26 -24.14 -60.83
N ALA A 455 -3.84 -23.02 -60.24
CA ALA A 455 -2.78 -23.00 -59.24
C ALA A 455 -3.34 -22.54 -57.88
N THR A 456 -2.87 -23.16 -56.80
CA THR A 456 -3.31 -22.86 -55.43
C THR A 456 -2.17 -22.24 -54.64
N CYS A 457 -2.44 -21.19 -53.86
CA CYS A 457 -1.47 -20.60 -52.95
C CYS A 457 -1.22 -21.54 -51.76
N GLN A 458 0.00 -22.05 -51.63
CA GLN A 458 0.42 -22.98 -50.58
C GLN A 458 1.64 -22.43 -49.83
N TYR A 459 1.69 -22.65 -48.51
CA TYR A 459 2.86 -22.32 -47.68
C TYR A 459 3.64 -23.57 -47.36
N GLU A 460 4.96 -23.49 -47.51
CA GLU A 460 5.85 -24.57 -47.09
C GLU A 460 5.92 -24.59 -45.55
N ARG A 461 5.72 -25.77 -44.96
CA ARG A 461 5.72 -26.00 -43.51
C ARG A 461 6.77 -27.03 -43.13
N ASP A 462 7.40 -26.86 -41.97
CA ASP A 462 8.26 -27.89 -41.38
C ASP A 462 7.43 -29.04 -40.76
N SER A 463 8.13 -30.05 -40.23
CA SER A 463 7.53 -31.19 -39.54
C SER A 463 6.74 -30.83 -38.27
N SER A 464 6.86 -29.59 -37.78
CA SER A 464 6.08 -29.06 -36.65
C SER A 464 4.86 -28.24 -37.09
N GLY A 465 4.66 -28.05 -38.39
CA GLY A 465 3.57 -27.25 -38.97
C GLY A 465 3.89 -25.75 -39.07
N THR A 466 5.13 -25.34 -38.76
CA THR A 466 5.58 -23.94 -38.82
C THR A 466 5.92 -23.54 -40.25
N ILE A 467 5.48 -22.36 -40.68
CA ILE A 467 5.79 -21.83 -42.02
C ILE A 467 7.29 -21.54 -42.13
N ILE A 468 7.97 -22.13 -43.12
CA ILE A 468 9.43 -22.00 -43.31
C ILE A 468 9.84 -21.03 -44.41
N VAL A 469 8.92 -20.65 -45.29
CA VAL A 469 9.17 -19.67 -46.37
C VAL A 469 8.45 -18.35 -46.12
N ASN A 470 9.17 -17.24 -46.31
CA ASN A 470 8.61 -15.89 -46.22
C ASN A 470 7.72 -15.60 -47.44
N GLY A 471 6.47 -16.07 -47.38
CA GLY A 471 5.47 -15.97 -48.44
C GLY A 471 5.17 -17.34 -49.05
N GLY A 472 3.89 -17.62 -49.29
CA GLY A 472 3.50 -18.84 -50.00
C GLY A 472 3.85 -18.76 -51.50
N LEU A 473 3.83 -19.92 -52.16
CA LEU A 473 3.98 -20.05 -53.60
C LEU A 473 2.69 -20.59 -54.21
N PHE A 474 2.35 -20.11 -55.41
CA PHE A 474 1.31 -20.75 -56.21
C PHE A 474 1.87 -22.02 -56.82
N LEU A 475 1.23 -23.14 -56.51
CA LEU A 475 1.59 -24.45 -57.02
C LEU A 475 0.39 -25.08 -57.74
N PRO A 476 0.62 -25.68 -58.93
CA PRO A 476 1.88 -25.66 -59.69
C PRO A 476 2.22 -24.27 -60.26
N GLU A 477 3.44 -24.11 -60.80
CA GLU A 477 3.89 -22.85 -61.38
C GLU A 477 3.03 -22.41 -62.59
N ARG A 478 3.10 -21.11 -62.92
CA ARG A 478 2.30 -20.49 -63.98
C ARG A 478 2.43 -21.23 -65.32
N PRO A 479 1.32 -21.60 -65.98
CA PRO A 479 1.33 -22.25 -67.30
C PRO A 479 1.71 -21.27 -68.42
N SER A 480 2.07 -21.80 -69.59
CA SER A 480 2.30 -21.02 -70.81
C SER A 480 1.10 -21.11 -71.77
N CYS A 481 0.88 -20.06 -72.58
CA CYS A 481 -0.05 -20.11 -73.71
C CYS A 481 0.75 -20.18 -75.01
N GLU A 482 0.76 -21.35 -75.63
CA GLU A 482 1.52 -21.60 -76.86
C GLU A 482 0.62 -21.43 -78.09
N ILE A 483 1.17 -20.87 -79.18
CA ILE A 483 0.39 -20.63 -80.39
C ILE A 483 -0.12 -21.96 -80.97
N VAL A 484 -1.39 -21.98 -81.39
CA VAL A 484 -2.01 -23.15 -82.02
C VAL A 484 -1.32 -23.45 -83.35
N SER A 485 -0.98 -24.72 -83.57
CA SER A 485 -0.41 -25.22 -84.82
C SER A 485 -1.46 -25.97 -85.65
N CYS A 486 -1.56 -25.66 -86.94
CA CYS A 486 -2.34 -26.44 -87.89
C CYS A 486 -1.46 -27.52 -88.56
N PRO A 487 -2.04 -28.68 -88.92
CA PRO A 487 -1.32 -29.71 -89.67
C PRO A 487 -0.86 -29.19 -91.03
N ASP A 488 0.12 -29.84 -91.68
CA ASP A 488 0.45 -29.47 -93.06
C ASP A 488 -0.71 -29.89 -93.99
N PRO A 489 -1.36 -28.96 -94.72
CA PRO A 489 -2.48 -29.29 -95.62
C PRO A 489 -2.04 -30.01 -96.90
N GLY A 490 -0.72 -30.19 -97.11
CA GLY A 490 -0.14 -30.78 -98.30
C GLY A 490 -0.21 -29.87 -99.52
N VAL A 491 -0.02 -30.45 -100.70
CA VAL A 491 -0.12 -29.78 -101.99
C VAL A 491 -1.17 -30.50 -102.84
N PRO A 492 -2.18 -29.80 -103.39
CA PRO A 492 -3.18 -30.41 -104.27
C PRO A 492 -2.55 -31.01 -105.54
N SER A 493 -3.15 -32.10 -106.04
CA SER A 493 -2.74 -32.74 -107.30
C SER A 493 -2.77 -31.74 -108.47
N TYR A 494 -1.70 -31.69 -109.27
CA TYR A 494 -1.53 -30.74 -110.38
C TYR A 494 -1.64 -29.25 -109.98
N GLY A 495 -1.35 -28.95 -108.71
CA GLY A 495 -1.23 -27.60 -108.17
C GLY A 495 0.10 -27.36 -107.46
N THR A 496 0.33 -26.12 -107.07
CA THR A 496 1.42 -25.68 -106.18
C THR A 496 0.84 -24.83 -105.06
N ARG A 497 1.59 -24.66 -103.97
CA ARG A 497 1.26 -23.73 -102.87
C ARG A 497 2.29 -22.63 -102.76
N ALA A 498 1.89 -21.47 -102.23
CA ALA A 498 2.83 -20.45 -101.78
C ALA A 498 3.75 -21.03 -100.70
N ALA A 499 5.05 -20.69 -100.74
CA ALA A 499 6.08 -21.21 -99.81
C ALA A 499 6.11 -22.76 -99.69
N PRO A 500 6.42 -23.50 -100.78
CA PRO A 500 6.30 -24.96 -100.84
C PRO A 500 7.17 -25.71 -99.82
N ASN A 501 8.25 -25.10 -99.32
CA ASN A 501 9.16 -25.70 -98.34
C ASN A 501 8.72 -25.50 -96.88
N ARG A 502 7.67 -24.71 -96.61
CA ARG A 502 7.15 -24.50 -95.25
C ARG A 502 6.28 -25.69 -94.86
N THR A 503 6.57 -26.31 -93.71
CA THR A 503 5.84 -27.48 -93.18
C THR A 503 5.15 -27.22 -91.84
N THR A 504 5.36 -26.04 -91.25
CA THR A 504 4.77 -25.63 -89.96
C THR A 504 3.87 -24.42 -90.18
N PHE A 505 2.61 -24.57 -89.81
CA PHE A 505 1.59 -23.54 -89.91
C PHE A 505 0.99 -23.29 -88.52
N VAL A 506 0.81 -22.03 -88.17
CA VAL A 506 0.32 -21.57 -86.88
C VAL A 506 -0.86 -20.63 -87.08
N PHE A 507 -1.61 -20.41 -86.01
CA PHE A 507 -2.77 -19.53 -86.00
C PHE A 507 -2.47 -18.18 -86.69
N GLY A 508 -3.34 -17.80 -87.64
CA GLY A 508 -3.18 -16.57 -88.41
C GLY A 508 -2.49 -16.75 -89.78
N ASP A 509 -1.89 -17.91 -90.05
CA ASP A 509 -1.29 -18.19 -91.35
C ASP A 509 -2.34 -18.34 -92.45
N VAL A 510 -2.03 -17.80 -93.62
CA VAL A 510 -2.79 -17.96 -94.87
C VAL A 510 -1.95 -18.70 -95.89
N ILE A 511 -2.54 -19.72 -96.52
CA ILE A 511 -1.86 -20.54 -97.54
C ILE A 511 -2.62 -20.40 -98.86
N ALA A 512 -1.96 -19.83 -99.87
CA ALA A 512 -2.52 -19.70 -101.21
C ALA A 512 -2.12 -20.87 -102.12
N PHE A 513 -3.06 -21.35 -102.93
CA PHE A 513 -2.84 -22.42 -103.92
C PHE A 513 -2.97 -21.92 -105.36
N TYR A 514 -2.17 -22.49 -106.25
CA TYR A 514 -2.15 -22.16 -107.68
C TYR A 514 -2.22 -23.43 -108.52
N CYS A 515 -2.94 -23.38 -109.65
CA CYS A 515 -3.04 -24.52 -110.57
C CYS A 515 -1.89 -24.49 -111.59
N ALA A 516 -1.41 -25.66 -111.99
CA ALA A 516 -0.51 -25.76 -113.13
C ALA A 516 -1.24 -25.34 -114.43
N ASP A 517 -0.46 -24.93 -115.45
CA ASP A 517 -1.01 -24.52 -116.73
C ASP A 517 -1.91 -25.62 -117.33
N GLY A 518 -3.11 -25.23 -117.75
CA GLY A 518 -4.12 -26.14 -118.30
C GLY A 518 -5.07 -26.77 -117.26
N TYR A 519 -4.92 -26.48 -115.97
CA TYR A 519 -5.82 -26.95 -114.90
C TYR A 519 -6.65 -25.81 -114.30
N THR A 520 -7.88 -26.13 -113.87
CA THR A 520 -8.80 -25.17 -113.21
C THR A 520 -8.96 -25.52 -111.73
N ARG A 521 -9.02 -24.51 -110.86
CA ARG A 521 -9.14 -24.68 -109.41
C ARG A 521 -10.49 -25.30 -109.02
N LEU A 522 -10.45 -26.30 -108.15
CA LEU A 522 -11.62 -26.91 -107.54
C LEU A 522 -11.42 -26.91 -106.01
N GLY A 523 -12.13 -26.02 -105.31
CA GLY A 523 -11.95 -25.75 -103.88
C GLY A 523 -11.51 -24.32 -103.57
N ALA A 524 -11.09 -24.08 -102.32
CA ALA A 524 -10.68 -22.76 -101.84
C ALA A 524 -9.38 -22.27 -102.51
N ALA A 525 -9.30 -20.96 -102.74
CA ALA A 525 -8.12 -20.28 -103.27
C ALA A 525 -7.00 -20.18 -102.25
N GLU A 526 -7.42 -19.97 -101.02
CA GLU A 526 -6.63 -19.72 -99.84
C GLU A 526 -7.31 -20.46 -98.70
N ILE A 527 -6.51 -21.00 -97.79
CA ILE A 527 -6.99 -21.56 -96.53
C ILE A 527 -6.34 -20.84 -95.37
N PHE A 528 -7.06 -20.71 -94.27
CA PHE A 528 -6.62 -19.96 -93.08
C PHE A 528 -6.49 -20.88 -91.87
N CYS A 529 -5.35 -20.82 -91.17
CA CYS A 529 -5.16 -21.58 -89.94
C CYS A 529 -5.93 -20.92 -88.79
N GLU A 530 -7.05 -21.53 -88.41
CA GLU A 530 -7.92 -21.04 -87.36
C GLU A 530 -7.39 -21.36 -85.96
N GLY A 531 -7.93 -20.65 -84.96
CA GLY A 531 -7.50 -20.79 -83.57
C GLY A 531 -7.94 -22.09 -82.90
N ASN A 532 -8.67 -22.97 -83.60
CA ASN A 532 -8.99 -24.34 -83.18
C ASN A 532 -8.01 -25.38 -83.75
N GLY A 533 -7.03 -24.98 -84.57
CA GLY A 533 -6.05 -25.88 -85.18
C GLY A 533 -6.50 -26.50 -86.50
N GLU A 534 -7.62 -26.04 -87.07
CA GLU A 534 -8.13 -26.47 -88.36
C GLU A 534 -7.97 -25.37 -89.43
N PHE A 535 -8.04 -25.78 -90.70
CA PHE A 535 -8.10 -24.84 -91.82
C PHE A 535 -9.54 -24.58 -92.25
N SER A 536 -9.87 -23.31 -92.53
CA SER A 536 -11.13 -22.91 -93.19
C SER A 536 -10.96 -22.47 -94.64
#